data_AF-X1L9P2-F1
#
_entry.id   AF-X1L9P2-F1
#
_cell.length_a   1.000
_cell.length_b   1.000
_cell.length_c   1.000
_cell.angle_alpha   90.00
_cell.angle_beta   90.00
_cell.angle_gamma   90.00
#
_symmetry.space_group_name_H-M   'P 1'
#
loop_
_entity.id
_entity.type
_entity.pdbx_description
1 polymer ?
#
loop_
_entity_poly.entity_id
_entity_poly.type
_entity_poly.pdbx_seq_one_letter_code
_entity_poly.pdbx_strand_id
1 'polypeptide(L)'
;MLDFSRIQRGRKKYTFSLGDINECIIDVVEMMTPYAAQSGFSIKMELGQLEQMAFDGDAVTQIVVNLLDNAIKYARDAEDKTI
;
A
#
# COMPACT_ATOMS: atom_id res chain seq x y z
N MET A 1 13.63 -2.71 5.28
CA MET A 1 14.08 -1.36 5.68
C MET A 1 13.09 -0.39 5.09
N LEU A 2 12.54 0.54 5.87
CA LEU A 2 12.04 1.79 5.28
C LEU A 2 13.26 2.42 4.57
N ASP A 3 13.30 2.36 3.24
CA ASP A 3 14.33 3.01 2.44
C ASP A 3 14.16 4.54 2.52
N PHE A 4 14.44 5.09 3.71
CA PHE A 4 14.74 6.52 3.90
C PHE A 4 16.10 6.88 3.30
N SER A 5 16.87 5.90 2.82
CA SER A 5 18.09 6.06 2.01
C SER A 5 17.79 6.43 0.56
N ARG A 6 17.08 7.55 0.40
CA ARG A 6 17.23 8.56 -0.65
C ARG A 6 15.90 9.29 -0.77
N ILE A 7 15.77 10.34 0.05
CA ILE A 7 15.28 11.61 -0.49
C ILE A 7 16.25 11.95 -1.63
N GLN A 8 16.03 11.36 -2.81
CA GLN A 8 16.69 11.79 -4.04
C GLN A 8 16.14 13.18 -4.29
N ARG A 9 16.88 14.17 -3.78
CA ARG A 9 16.88 15.54 -4.28
C ARG A 9 17.12 15.43 -5.79
N GLY A 10 16.03 15.40 -6.56
CA GLY A 10 16.07 15.15 -8.00
C GLY A 10 14.78 14.57 -8.59
N ARG A 11 13.64 15.25 -8.38
CA ARG A 11 12.37 15.14 -9.15
C ARG A 11 11.92 13.72 -9.55
N LYS A 12 11.36 12.94 -8.62
CA LYS A 12 10.39 11.90 -9.02
C LYS A 12 9.32 12.63 -9.85
N LYS A 13 9.20 12.28 -11.14
CA LYS A 13 8.18 12.86 -12.02
C LYS A 13 6.88 12.17 -11.67
N TYR A 14 5.98 12.89 -11.05
CA TYR A 14 4.64 12.38 -10.79
C TYR A 14 3.81 12.48 -12.05
N THR A 15 3.10 11.41 -12.37
CA THR A 15 2.14 11.35 -13.48
C THR A 15 0.75 11.27 -12.88
N PHE A 16 0.17 12.43 -12.60
CA PHE A 16 -1.19 12.50 -12.07
C PHE A 16 -2.22 12.24 -13.16
N SER A 17 -3.14 11.33 -12.90
CA SER A 17 -4.31 11.04 -13.74
C SER A 17 -5.57 10.97 -12.87
N LEU A 18 -6.69 11.41 -13.42
CA LEU A 18 -7.99 11.26 -12.77
C LEU A 18 -8.39 9.78 -12.74
N GLY A 19 -8.81 9.28 -11.59
CA GLY A 19 -9.31 7.90 -11.43
C GLY A 19 -9.91 7.65 -10.06
N ASP A 20 -10.37 6.43 -9.84
CA ASP A 20 -10.78 5.96 -8.52
C ASP A 20 -9.55 5.43 -7.77
N ILE A 21 -9.20 6.07 -6.66
CA ILE A 21 -8.08 5.63 -5.83
C ILE A 21 -8.38 4.31 -5.10
N ASN A 22 -9.65 4.02 -4.84
CA ASN A 22 -10.04 2.76 -4.19
C ASN A 22 -9.69 1.57 -5.08
N GLU A 23 -9.93 1.65 -6.39
CA GLU A 23 -9.54 0.58 -7.34
C GLU A 23 -8.04 0.30 -7.27
N CYS A 24 -7.20 1.35 -7.28
CA CYS A 24 -5.75 1.21 -7.16
C CYS A 24 -5.32 0.55 -5.84
N ILE A 25 -5.97 0.92 -4.72
CA ILE A 25 -5.69 0.32 -3.41
C ILE A 25 -6.13 -1.16 -3.36
N ILE A 26 -7.30 -1.48 -3.91
CA ILE A 26 -7.84 -2.84 -3.98
C ILE A 26 -6.88 -3.75 -4.73
N ASP A 27 -6.42 -3.34 -5.92
CA ASP A 27 -5.49 -4.12 -6.74
C ASP A 27 -4.20 -4.47 -5.97
N VAL A 28 -3.67 -3.51 -5.21
CA VAL A 28 -2.46 -3.71 -4.40
C VAL A 28 -2.73 -4.67 -3.24
N VAL A 29 -3.86 -4.52 -2.55
CA VAL A 29 -4.22 -5.38 -1.42
C VAL A 29 -4.45 -6.81 -1.90
N GLU A 30 -5.13 -7.01 -3.03
CA GLU A 30 -5.32 -8.32 -3.64
C GLU A 30 -3.98 -8.98 -3.97
N MET A 31 -3.04 -8.22 -4.56
CA MET A 31 -1.69 -8.68 -4.83
C MET A 31 -0.92 -9.09 -3.56
N MET A 32 -1.08 -8.33 -2.48
CA MET A 32 -0.36 -8.54 -1.21
C MET A 32 -1.02 -9.57 -0.29
N THR A 33 -2.30 -9.90 -0.51
CA THR A 33 -3.06 -10.83 0.33
C THR A 33 -2.42 -12.22 0.43
N PRO A 34 -1.98 -12.88 -0.66
CA PRO A 34 -1.28 -14.17 -0.57
C PRO A 34 0.05 -14.11 0.21
N TYR A 35 0.75 -12.96 0.15
CA TYR A 35 1.99 -12.75 0.89
C TYR A 35 1.73 -12.56 2.39
N ALA A 36 0.70 -11.79 2.74
CA ALA A 36 0.24 -11.62 4.11
C ALA A 36 -0.21 -12.97 4.71
N ALA A 37 -1.01 -13.74 3.97
CA ALA A 37 -1.51 -15.04 4.39
C ALA A 37 -0.38 -16.05 4.67
N GLN A 38 0.64 -16.10 3.80
CA GLN A 38 1.84 -16.92 4.03
C GLN A 38 2.61 -16.51 5.30
N SER A 39 2.51 -15.24 5.69
CA SER A 39 3.10 -14.71 6.92
C SER A 39 2.18 -14.85 8.15
N GLY A 40 1.02 -15.48 8.00
CA GLY A 40 0.03 -15.68 9.06
C GLY A 40 -0.90 -14.49 9.31
N PHE A 41 -0.96 -13.52 8.40
CA PHE A 41 -1.80 -12.33 8.51
C PHE A 41 -3.02 -12.39 7.59
N SER A 42 -4.07 -11.66 7.98
CA SER A 42 -5.23 -11.34 7.16
C SER A 42 -5.27 -9.83 6.92
N ILE A 43 -5.70 -9.39 5.75
CA ILE A 43 -5.87 -7.96 5.45
C ILE A 43 -7.36 -7.66 5.41
N LYS A 44 -7.81 -6.64 6.15
CA LYS A 44 -9.17 -6.13 6.13
C LYS A 44 -9.19 -4.74 5.50
N MET A 45 -9.97 -4.58 4.44
CA MET A 45 -10.18 -3.27 3.81
C MET A 45 -11.48 -2.65 4.28
N GLU A 46 -11.39 -1.41 4.73
CA GLU A 46 -12.54 -0.54 5.00
C GLU A 46 -12.37 0.73 4.17
N LEU A 47 -12.98 0.74 2.98
CA LEU A 47 -12.89 1.85 2.04
C LEU A 47 -14.15 2.71 2.12
N GLY A 48 -13.96 4.02 2.24
CA GLY A 48 -15.05 4.98 2.11
C GLY A 48 -15.43 5.20 0.65
N GLN A 49 -16.63 5.73 0.41
CA GLN A 49 -17.00 6.18 -0.92
C GLN A 49 -16.25 7.49 -1.23
N LEU A 50 -15.41 7.46 -2.25
CA LEU A 50 -14.62 8.60 -2.71
C LEU A 50 -15.03 8.97 -4.14
N GLU A 51 -15.02 10.27 -4.44
CA GLU A 51 -15.12 10.74 -5.81
C GLU A 51 -13.77 10.53 -6.53
N GLN A 52 -13.81 10.52 -7.86
CA GLN A 52 -12.58 10.42 -8.65
C GLN A 52 -11.65 11.61 -8.34
N MET A 53 -10.36 11.31 -8.21
CA MET A 53 -9.34 12.31 -7.91
C MET A 53 -8.11 12.11 -8.77
N ALA A 54 -7.32 13.16 -8.93
CA ALA A 54 -6.05 13.07 -9.64
C ALA A 54 -4.97 12.52 -8.70
N PHE A 55 -4.42 11.35 -9.03
CA PHE A 55 -3.32 10.74 -8.30
C PHE A 55 -2.32 10.08 -9.25
N ASP A 56 -1.12 9.80 -8.73
CA ASP A 56 -0.12 9.00 -9.43
C ASP A 56 -0.26 7.54 -8.96
N GLY A 57 -0.76 6.68 -9.84
CA GLY A 57 -1.05 5.28 -9.50
C GLY A 57 0.19 4.47 -9.09
N ASP A 58 1.34 4.72 -9.72
CA ASP A 58 2.59 4.06 -9.37
C ASP A 58 3.06 4.50 -7.98
N ALA A 59 2.91 5.79 -7.67
CA ALA A 59 3.25 6.32 -6.35
C ALA A 59 2.34 5.76 -5.26
N VAL A 60 1.02 5.72 -5.48
CA VAL A 60 0.05 5.14 -4.53
C VAL A 60 0.33 3.65 -4.32
N THR A 61 0.49 2.89 -5.40
CA THR A 61 0.88 1.47 -5.36
C THR A 61 2.11 1.26 -4.48
N GLN A 62 3.18 2.03 -4.72
CA GLN A 62 4.41 1.93 -3.94
C GLN A 62 4.18 2.26 -2.45
N ILE A 63 3.36 3.27 -2.16
CA ILE A 63 3.01 3.64 -0.78
C ILE A 63 2.31 2.47 -0.09
N VAL A 64 1.25 1.92 -0.69
CA VAL A 64 0.46 0.85 -0.08
C VAL A 64 1.28 -0.41 0.11
N VAL A 65 2.06 -0.83 -0.90
CA VAL A 65 2.99 -1.98 -0.78
C VAL A 65 3.93 -1.80 0.40
N ASN A 66 4.56 -0.62 0.52
CA ASN A 66 5.51 -0.36 1.61
C ASN A 66 4.84 -0.39 2.99
N LEU A 67 3.61 0.14 3.10
CA LEU A 67 2.88 0.12 4.35
C LEU A 67 2.50 -1.31 4.78
N LEU A 68 1.95 -2.11 3.85
CA LEU A 68 1.57 -3.50 4.12
C LEU A 68 2.79 -4.38 4.43
N ASP A 69 3.86 -4.24 3.66
CA ASP A 69 5.12 -4.94 3.88
C ASP A 69 5.70 -4.63 5.27
N ASN A 70 5.67 -3.35 5.66
CA ASN A 70 6.09 -2.95 7.01
C ASN A 70 5.19 -3.57 8.08
N ALA A 71 3.86 -3.50 7.93
CA ALA A 71 2.93 -4.09 8.88
C ALA A 71 3.22 -5.59 9.10
N ILE A 72 3.37 -6.36 8.02
CA ILE A 72 3.69 -7.79 8.07
C ILE A 72 5.06 -8.05 8.72
N LYS A 73 6.07 -7.23 8.39
CA LYS A 73 7.43 -7.38 8.94
C LYS A 73 7.51 -7.10 10.43
N TYR A 74 6.81 -6.09 10.92
CA TYR A 74 6.96 -5.61 12.29
C TYR A 74 5.90 -6.13 13.26
N ALA A 75 4.76 -6.66 12.78
CA ALA A 75 3.72 -7.24 13.63
C ALA A 75 3.86 -8.77 13.84
N ARG A 76 5.02 -9.37 13.52
CA ARG A 76 5.24 -10.83 13.56
C ARG A 76 4.91 -11.49 14.90
N ASP A 77 5.08 -10.76 16.00
CA ASP A 77 4.78 -11.24 17.36
C ASP A 77 3.48 -10.66 17.94
N ALA A 78 2.71 -9.88 17.16
CA ALA A 78 1.43 -9.36 17.59
C ALA A 78 0.41 -10.48 17.81
N GLU A 79 -0.41 -10.37 18.86
CA GLU A 79 -1.52 -11.30 19.11
C GLU A 79 -2.60 -11.19 18.03
N ASP A 80 -2.90 -9.97 17.59
CA ASP A 80 -3.77 -9.70 16.46
C ASP A 80 -2.97 -9.77 15.15
N LYS A 81 -3.46 -10.60 14.22
CA LYS A 81 -2.89 -10.82 12.88
C LYS A 81 -3.74 -10.22 11.77
N THR A 82 -4.67 -9.33 12.10
CA THR A 82 -5.41 -8.53 11.12
C THR A 82 -4.68 -7.21 10.87
N ILE A 83 -4.48 -6.91 9.59
CA ILE A 83 -3.95 -5.63 9.08
C ILE A 83 -5.12 -4.84 8.49
#